data_AF-A0A0D3JEB6-F1
#
_entry.id   AF-A0A0D3JEB6-F1
#
_cell.length_a   1.000
_cell.length_b   1.000
_cell.length_c   1.000
_cell.angle_alpha   90.00
_cell.angle_beta   90.00
_cell.angle_gamma   90.00
#
_symmetry.space_group_name_H-M   'P 1'
#
loop_
_entity.id
_entity.type
_entity.pdbx_description
1 polymer ?
#
loop_
_entity_poly.entity_id
_entity_poly.type
_entity_poly.pdbx_seq_one_letter_code
_entity_poly.pdbx_strand_id
1 'polypeptide(L)'
;MSMPEAERLARERALQADPRRARISARTRGGRAAASSEPPPVAPPVAEPPHAGEFAADPERKDDGDFDSAEGSDLAAVVLEVPCNNLKENQYADMKKRTTAGVLATLASCGLFLSVDELAVAESLKQVHQSVHSLLTTPGVVPPKVLAYDDACHLHGFWHRRRPCSPWLCWLLSTIKLVVDRFHFRNHNAEYCRRHVDPHKCKELRPDDNTEVAEQGFAWLARSKHVFRTMNESRFLFTILRLMHMRNRYTAGMPFHP
;
A
#
# COMPACT_ATOMS: atom_id res chain seq x y z
N MET A 1 33.61 -26.38 -32.16
CA MET A 1 34.59 -27.22 -31.45
C MET A 1 33.81 -28.24 -30.62
N SER A 2 33.87 -29.52 -30.98
CA SER A 2 33.18 -30.60 -30.26
C SER A 2 33.90 -30.85 -28.94
N MET A 3 33.16 -30.88 -27.83
CA MET A 3 33.71 -31.24 -26.52
C MET A 3 34.36 -32.64 -26.57
N PRO A 4 35.55 -32.82 -25.99
CA PRO A 4 36.18 -34.12 -25.84
C PRO A 4 35.26 -35.11 -25.11
N GLU A 5 35.22 -36.35 -25.58
CA GLU A 5 34.32 -37.40 -25.06
C GLU A 5 34.51 -37.67 -23.56
N ALA A 6 35.73 -37.51 -23.06
CA ALA A 6 36.06 -37.61 -21.64
C ALA A 6 35.32 -36.57 -20.78
N GLU A 7 35.12 -35.36 -21.30
CA GLU A 7 34.46 -34.27 -20.59
C GLU A 7 32.94 -34.47 -20.57
N ARG A 8 32.38 -35.09 -21.61
CA ARG A 8 30.97 -35.51 -21.66
C ARG A 8 30.69 -36.60 -20.61
N LEU A 9 31.55 -37.60 -20.53
CA LEU A 9 31.45 -38.70 -19.55
C LEU A 9 31.62 -38.21 -18.10
N ALA A 10 32.53 -37.27 -17.86
CA ALA A 10 32.70 -36.67 -16.53
C ALA A 10 31.43 -35.90 -16.09
N ARG A 11 30.80 -35.17 -17.01
CA ARG A 11 29.56 -34.44 -16.74
C ARG A 11 28.36 -35.35 -16.50
N GLU A 12 28.26 -36.46 -17.22
CA GLU A 12 27.22 -37.48 -16.99
C GLU A 12 27.39 -38.15 -15.61
N ARG A 13 28.62 -38.48 -15.20
CA ARG A 13 28.89 -39.03 -13.86
C ARG A 13 28.58 -38.03 -12.75
N ALA A 14 28.89 -36.75 -12.95
CA ALA A 14 28.54 -35.70 -11.99
C ALA A 14 27.03 -35.51 -11.84
N LEU A 15 26.26 -35.64 -12.93
CA LEU A 15 24.79 -35.58 -12.90
C LEU A 15 24.15 -36.80 -12.24
N GLN A 16 24.78 -37.98 -12.35
CA GLN A 16 24.31 -39.20 -11.67
C GLN A 16 24.62 -39.21 -10.18
N ALA A 17 25.65 -38.50 -9.73
CA ALA A 17 26.04 -38.39 -8.33
C ALA A 17 25.24 -37.33 -7.53
N ASP A 18 24.29 -36.61 -8.13
CA ASP A 18 23.52 -35.57 -7.43
C ASP A 18 22.51 -36.18 -6.43
N PRO A 19 22.72 -36.01 -5.10
CA PRO A 19 21.85 -36.55 -4.06
C PRO A 19 20.43 -35.97 -4.08
N ARG A 20 20.18 -34.88 -4.82
CA ARG A 20 18.85 -34.28 -4.98
C ARG A 20 17.90 -35.16 -5.79
N ARG A 21 18.40 -35.98 -6.72
CA ARG A 21 17.57 -36.93 -7.50
C ARG A 21 17.11 -38.14 -6.68
N ALA A 22 17.92 -38.59 -5.72
CA ALA A 22 17.55 -39.67 -4.81
C ALA A 22 16.33 -39.30 -3.94
N ARG A 23 16.20 -38.02 -3.54
CA ARG A 23 15.05 -37.52 -2.77
C ARG A 23 13.73 -37.44 -3.56
N ILE A 24 13.79 -37.28 -4.88
CA ILE A 24 12.59 -37.24 -5.73
C ILE A 24 12.06 -38.66 -5.99
N SER A 25 12.94 -39.64 -6.14
CA SER A 25 12.58 -41.07 -6.32
C SER A 25 11.96 -41.70 -5.07
N ALA A 26 12.41 -41.31 -3.87
CA ALA A 26 11.87 -41.85 -2.62
C ALA A 26 10.43 -41.38 -2.31
N ARG A 27 9.96 -40.29 -2.93
CA ARG A 27 8.64 -39.71 -2.65
C ARG A 27 7.50 -40.32 -3.47
N THR A 28 7.80 -41.09 -4.50
CA THR A 28 6.81 -41.70 -5.42
C THR A 28 6.55 -43.19 -5.19
N ARG A 29 7.15 -43.82 -4.15
CA ARG A 29 6.98 -45.26 -3.86
C ARG A 29 6.44 -45.60 -2.46
N GLY A 30 5.84 -44.64 -1.75
CA GLY A 30 5.14 -44.89 -0.48
C GLY A 30 3.64 -45.10 -0.69
N GLY A 31 3.24 -46.33 -1.01
CA GLY A 31 1.85 -46.72 -1.19
C GLY A 31 1.03 -46.74 0.10
N ARG A 32 -0.29 -46.66 -0.11
CA ARG A 32 -1.40 -46.89 0.83
C ARG A 32 -1.21 -48.13 1.71
N ALA A 33 -1.53 -48.02 3.00
CA ALA A 33 -2.46 -48.91 3.73
C ALA A 33 -2.51 -48.51 5.21
N ALA A 34 -3.62 -47.93 5.67
CA ALA A 34 -4.10 -48.06 7.05
C ALA A 34 -5.56 -47.59 7.12
N ALA A 35 -6.44 -48.51 7.47
CA ALA A 35 -7.82 -48.24 7.87
C ALA A 35 -7.82 -47.56 9.25
N SER A 36 -8.55 -46.47 9.38
CA SER A 36 -8.99 -45.93 10.67
C SER A 36 -10.20 -45.05 10.44
N SER A 37 -11.24 -45.30 11.22
CA SER A 37 -12.55 -44.67 11.25
C SER A 37 -12.51 -43.13 11.14
N GLU A 38 -13.16 -42.58 10.12
CA GLU A 38 -13.40 -41.14 10.00
C GLU A 38 -14.45 -40.69 11.03
N PRO A 39 -14.17 -39.69 11.88
CA PRO A 39 -15.22 -38.96 12.57
C PRO A 39 -16.03 -38.12 11.57
N PRO A 40 -17.31 -37.85 11.84
CA PRO A 40 -18.17 -37.10 10.92
C PRO A 40 -17.60 -35.69 10.64
N PRO A 41 -17.83 -35.16 9.42
CA PRO A 41 -17.28 -33.87 9.02
C PRO A 41 -17.86 -32.76 9.89
N VAL A 42 -16.99 -32.09 10.65
CA VAL A 42 -17.31 -30.81 11.28
C VAL A 42 -17.49 -29.80 10.16
N ALA A 43 -18.69 -29.23 10.06
CA ALA A 43 -18.98 -28.18 9.09
C ALA A 43 -17.96 -27.03 9.25
N PRO A 44 -17.37 -26.52 8.15
CA PRO A 44 -16.49 -25.36 8.23
C PRO A 44 -17.27 -24.19 8.84
N PRO A 45 -16.64 -23.36 9.68
CA PRO A 45 -17.26 -22.12 10.13
C PRO A 45 -17.68 -21.33 8.89
N VAL A 46 -18.96 -20.95 8.85
CA VAL A 46 -19.49 -20.05 7.83
C VAL A 46 -18.63 -18.81 7.88
N ALA A 47 -17.80 -18.60 6.85
CA ALA A 47 -17.04 -17.37 6.72
C ALA A 47 -18.06 -16.25 6.63
N GLU A 48 -18.04 -15.33 7.60
CA GLU A 48 -18.82 -14.11 7.51
C GLU A 48 -18.45 -13.43 6.18
N PRO A 49 -19.47 -13.00 5.40
CA PRO A 49 -19.20 -12.35 4.14
C PRO A 49 -18.31 -11.11 4.40
N PRO A 50 -17.30 -10.84 3.56
CA PRO A 50 -16.56 -9.58 3.65
C PRO A 50 -17.59 -8.45 3.61
N HIS A 51 -17.53 -7.54 4.58
CA HIS A 51 -18.44 -6.41 4.72
C HIS A 51 -18.68 -5.73 3.37
N ALA A 52 -19.78 -6.11 2.72
CA ALA A 52 -20.32 -5.38 1.59
C ALA A 52 -20.97 -4.15 2.23
N GLY A 53 -20.26 -3.03 2.22
CA GLY A 53 -20.80 -1.76 2.70
C GLY A 53 -22.05 -1.43 1.88
N GLU A 54 -23.22 -1.66 2.47
CA GLU A 54 -24.47 -1.16 1.92
C GLU A 54 -24.42 0.37 1.89
N PHE A 55 -24.76 0.94 0.74
CA PHE A 55 -24.84 2.39 0.55
C PHE A 55 -26.00 2.94 1.39
N ALA A 56 -25.70 3.37 2.62
CA ALA A 56 -26.64 4.15 3.41
C ALA A 56 -26.85 5.52 2.76
N ALA A 57 -28.11 5.94 2.67
CA ALA A 57 -28.53 7.22 2.12
C ALA A 57 -27.86 8.39 2.87
N ASP A 58 -27.39 9.37 2.11
CA ASP A 58 -26.64 10.55 2.54
C ASP A 58 -27.55 11.49 3.35
N PRO A 59 -27.33 11.74 4.66
CA PRO A 59 -28.07 12.75 5.38
C PRO A 59 -27.59 14.14 4.98
N GLU A 60 -28.53 15.02 4.63
CA GLU A 60 -28.32 16.39 4.16
C GLU A 60 -27.20 17.13 4.93
N ARG A 61 -26.09 17.39 4.21
CA ARG A 61 -24.85 17.94 4.75
C ARG A 61 -24.88 19.47 4.68
N LYS A 62 -24.79 20.14 5.83
CA LYS A 62 -24.54 21.60 5.87
C LYS A 62 -23.08 21.86 5.52
N ASP A 63 -22.88 22.68 4.49
CA ASP A 63 -21.61 23.10 3.94
C ASP A 63 -21.15 24.38 4.66
N ASP A 64 -20.19 24.25 5.57
CA ASP A 64 -19.75 25.34 6.44
C ASP A 64 -18.39 25.94 5.99
N GLY A 65 -17.93 25.66 4.77
CA GLY A 65 -16.71 26.26 4.19
C GLY A 65 -15.41 25.45 4.34
N ASP A 66 -14.32 26.06 3.89
CA ASP A 66 -12.94 25.49 3.90
C ASP A 66 -12.48 25.23 5.33
N PHE A 67 -11.54 24.30 5.52
CA PHE A 67 -11.03 23.86 6.84
C PHE A 67 -10.95 25.02 7.81
N ASP A 68 -11.41 24.81 9.06
CA ASP A 68 -11.37 25.85 10.07
C ASP A 68 -9.96 26.44 10.14
N SER A 69 -9.86 27.69 9.70
CA SER A 69 -8.68 28.54 9.79
C SER A 69 -8.46 28.90 11.26
N ALA A 70 -8.18 27.92 12.11
CA ALA A 70 -7.60 28.14 13.42
C ALA A 70 -6.12 28.53 13.23
N GLU A 71 -5.91 29.63 12.49
CA GLU A 71 -4.67 30.39 12.50
C GLU A 71 -4.64 31.16 13.82
N GLY A 72 -4.03 30.56 14.85
CA GLY A 72 -3.71 31.28 16.08
C GLY A 72 -3.94 30.47 17.35
N SER A 73 -2.89 30.40 18.15
CA SER A 73 -2.82 30.04 19.58
C SER A 73 -3.09 28.62 20.09
N ASP A 74 -4.03 27.81 19.59
CA ASP A 74 -4.41 26.61 20.39
C ASP A 74 -3.93 25.23 19.89
N LEU A 75 -3.47 25.08 18.65
CA LEU A 75 -3.03 23.77 18.14
C LEU A 75 -1.66 23.29 18.66
N ALA A 76 -0.85 24.20 19.20
CA ALA A 76 0.49 23.86 19.73
C ALA A 76 0.44 23.37 21.20
N ALA A 77 -0.61 23.73 21.94
CA ALA A 77 -0.76 23.39 23.36
C ALA A 77 -1.61 22.14 23.60
N VAL A 78 -2.48 21.78 22.64
CA VAL A 78 -3.27 20.56 22.72
C VAL A 78 -2.45 19.43 22.07
N VAL A 79 -2.05 18.46 22.88
CA VAL A 79 -1.66 17.15 22.36
C VAL A 79 -2.85 16.64 21.56
N LEU A 80 -2.78 16.76 20.22
CA LEU A 80 -3.81 16.27 19.32
C LEU A 80 -3.83 14.75 19.39
N GLU A 81 -4.50 14.24 20.42
CA GLU A 81 -5.09 12.92 20.37
C GLU A 81 -6.16 12.97 19.28
N VAL A 82 -5.99 12.15 18.26
CA VAL A 82 -6.96 12.00 17.19
C VAL A 82 -7.84 10.82 17.63
N PRO A 83 -9.08 11.05 18.12
CA PRO A 83 -9.93 9.98 18.63
C PRO A 83 -10.62 9.24 17.48
N CYS A 84 -9.82 8.79 16.51
CA CYS A 84 -10.28 8.07 15.32
C CYS A 84 -9.81 6.61 15.40
N ASN A 85 -10.72 5.67 15.16
CA ASN A 85 -10.42 4.24 15.27
C ASN A 85 -9.72 3.66 14.02
N ASN A 86 -9.51 4.46 12.98
CA ASN A 86 -8.97 3.99 11.70
C ASN A 86 -7.43 4.00 11.62
N LEU A 87 -6.73 4.00 12.75
CA LEU A 87 -5.27 3.98 12.74
C LEU A 87 -4.76 2.69 12.08
N LYS A 88 -4.14 2.81 10.91
CA LYS A 88 -3.71 1.65 10.09
C LYS A 88 -2.68 0.76 10.79
N GLU A 89 -1.84 1.33 11.66
CA GLU A 89 -0.82 0.59 12.42
C GLU A 89 -1.42 -0.56 13.24
N ASN A 90 -2.64 -0.37 13.77
CA ASN A 90 -3.31 -1.35 14.62
C ASN A 90 -3.97 -2.49 13.83
N GLN A 91 -4.25 -2.29 12.52
CA GLN A 91 -4.98 -3.27 11.72
C GLN A 91 -4.17 -4.55 11.43
N TYR A 92 -2.85 -4.49 11.55
CA TYR A 92 -1.95 -5.60 11.20
C TYR A 92 -0.85 -5.88 12.24
N ALA A 93 -0.94 -5.28 13.43
CA ALA A 93 0.08 -5.40 14.48
C ALA A 93 0.38 -6.86 14.88
N ASP A 94 -0.63 -7.75 14.81
CA ASP A 94 -0.51 -9.14 15.22
C ASP A 94 -0.05 -10.10 14.10
N MET A 95 0.02 -9.61 12.85
CA MET A 95 0.39 -10.45 11.71
C MET A 95 1.91 -10.48 11.51
N LYS A 96 2.57 -11.48 12.11
CA LYS A 96 3.99 -11.81 11.81
C LYS A 96 4.14 -12.39 10.40
N LYS A 97 4.12 -11.54 9.38
CA LYS A 97 4.45 -11.94 8.00
C LYS A 97 5.96 -12.19 7.91
N ARG A 98 6.35 -13.35 7.37
CA ARG A 98 7.76 -13.70 7.06
C ARG A 98 8.20 -13.18 5.69
N THR A 99 7.35 -12.43 5.01
CA THR A 99 7.50 -11.87 3.66
C THR A 99 7.13 -10.40 3.69
N THR A 100 7.39 -9.69 2.59
CA THR A 100 6.89 -8.33 2.36
C THR A 100 5.44 -8.17 2.81
N ALA A 101 5.16 -7.09 3.55
CA ALA A 101 3.82 -6.74 3.99
C ALA A 101 3.00 -6.07 2.88
N GLY A 102 3.67 -5.65 1.81
CA GLY A 102 3.07 -5.01 0.65
C GLY A 102 4.01 -3.94 0.08
N VAL A 103 3.42 -2.98 -0.62
CA VAL A 103 4.13 -1.78 -1.08
C VAL A 103 3.31 -0.56 -0.71
N LEU A 104 4.02 0.51 -0.35
CA LEU A 104 3.47 1.84 -0.23
C LEU A 104 3.73 2.56 -1.55
N ALA A 105 2.71 3.12 -2.18
CA ALA A 105 2.86 3.80 -3.45
C ALA A 105 2.11 5.13 -3.43
N THR A 106 2.72 6.15 -4.03
CA THR A 106 2.06 7.44 -4.25
C THR A 106 1.66 7.54 -5.71
N LEU A 107 0.40 7.88 -5.97
CA LEU A 107 -0.14 8.03 -7.31
C LEU A 107 -0.64 9.47 -7.53
N ALA A 108 -0.43 9.99 -8.73
CA ALA A 108 -1.11 11.20 -9.19
C ALA A 108 -2.59 10.89 -9.47
N SER A 109 -3.46 11.89 -9.39
CA SER A 109 -4.91 11.75 -9.66
C SER A 109 -5.22 11.19 -11.06
N CYS A 110 -4.31 11.36 -12.04
CA CYS A 110 -4.39 10.80 -13.38
C CYS A 110 -3.96 9.31 -13.48
N GLY A 111 -3.59 8.67 -12.38
CA GLY A 111 -3.25 7.24 -12.35
C GLY A 111 -1.77 6.90 -12.57
N LEU A 112 -0.89 7.91 -12.61
CA LEU A 112 0.56 7.70 -12.71
C LEU A 112 1.14 7.35 -11.34
N PHE A 113 1.96 6.30 -11.26
CA PHE A 113 2.77 6.00 -10.09
C PHE A 113 3.94 6.98 -10.01
N LEU A 114 4.05 7.69 -8.88
CA LEU A 114 5.10 8.67 -8.62
C LEU A 114 6.23 8.08 -7.77
N SER A 115 5.88 7.28 -6.76
CA SER A 115 6.83 6.57 -5.92
C SER A 115 6.29 5.19 -5.53
N VAL A 116 7.20 4.28 -5.21
CA VAL A 116 6.89 2.97 -4.61
C VAL A 116 8.00 2.59 -3.65
N ASP A 117 7.62 2.18 -2.45
CA ASP A 117 8.48 1.70 -1.40
C ASP A 117 7.97 0.34 -0.90
N GLU A 118 8.87 -0.59 -0.59
CA GLU A 118 8.48 -1.86 0.00
C GLU A 118 8.15 -1.70 1.49
N LEU A 119 7.04 -2.32 1.90
CA LEU A 119 6.66 -2.38 3.30
C LEU A 119 7.18 -3.69 3.89
N ALA A 120 8.21 -3.60 4.74
CA ALA A 120 8.72 -4.76 5.48
C ALA A 120 7.74 -5.25 6.56
N VAL A 121 6.92 -4.34 7.11
CA VAL A 121 5.94 -4.58 8.19
C VAL A 121 4.66 -3.80 7.89
N ALA A 122 3.74 -3.69 8.84
CA ALA A 122 2.56 -2.84 8.73
C ALA A 122 2.95 -1.40 8.36
N GLU A 123 2.09 -0.77 7.56
CA GLU A 123 2.20 0.65 7.21
C GLU A 123 2.17 1.50 8.48
N SER A 124 3.18 2.35 8.64
CA SER A 124 3.28 3.30 9.76
C SER A 124 3.30 4.74 9.30
N LEU A 125 2.86 5.66 10.16
CA LEU A 125 2.86 7.10 9.87
C LEU A 125 4.28 7.62 9.56
N LYS A 126 5.31 6.98 10.13
CA LYS A 126 6.72 7.28 9.84
C LYS A 126 7.10 6.92 8.41
N GLN A 127 6.67 5.74 7.93
CA GLN A 127 6.94 5.31 6.56
C GLN A 127 6.22 6.20 5.55
N VAL A 128 4.95 6.55 5.83
CA VAL A 128 4.19 7.48 4.98
C VAL A 128 4.84 8.85 4.95
N HIS A 129 5.23 9.40 6.11
CA HIS A 129 6.00 10.64 6.18
C HIS A 129 7.30 10.58 5.36
N GLN A 130 8.06 9.49 5.49
CA GLN A 130 9.31 9.31 4.74
C GLN A 130 9.08 9.19 3.23
N SER A 131 8.03 8.50 2.79
CA SER A 131 7.70 8.38 1.37
C SER A 131 7.28 9.74 0.78
N VAL A 132 6.43 10.50 1.48
CA VAL A 132 6.06 11.87 1.07
C VAL A 132 7.27 12.80 1.04
N HIS A 133 8.13 12.76 2.07
CA HIS A 133 9.35 13.55 2.10
C HIS A 133 10.27 13.21 0.92
N SER A 134 10.50 11.93 0.66
CA SER A 134 11.37 11.48 -0.42
C SER A 134 10.84 11.89 -1.79
N LEU A 135 9.52 11.79 -2.01
CA LEU A 135 8.88 12.23 -3.24
C LEU A 135 9.03 13.74 -3.44
N LEU A 136 8.67 14.55 -2.44
CA LEU A 136 8.65 16.02 -2.56
C LEU A 136 10.04 16.66 -2.52
N THR A 137 11.07 15.94 -2.09
CA THR A 137 12.47 16.38 -2.19
C THR A 137 13.17 15.87 -3.45
N THR A 138 12.50 15.04 -4.26
CA THR A 138 13.05 14.58 -5.53
C THR A 138 13.09 15.73 -6.54
N PRO A 139 14.25 16.03 -7.16
CA PRO A 139 14.36 17.11 -8.14
C PRO A 139 13.36 16.96 -9.30
N GLY A 140 12.68 18.06 -9.64
CA GLY A 140 11.70 18.09 -10.73
C GLY A 140 10.29 17.65 -10.35
N VAL A 141 10.07 17.14 -9.13
CA VAL A 141 8.72 16.89 -8.61
C VAL A 141 8.11 18.21 -8.14
N VAL A 142 6.98 18.58 -8.74
CA VAL A 142 6.20 19.74 -8.30
C VAL A 142 5.26 19.30 -7.18
N PRO A 143 5.27 19.97 -6.01
CA PRO A 143 4.37 19.65 -4.92
C PRO A 143 2.89 19.80 -5.35
N PRO A 144 2.03 18.82 -5.05
CA PRO A 144 0.61 18.93 -5.34
C PRO A 144 -0.06 19.93 -4.39
N LYS A 145 -1.20 20.49 -4.81
CA LYS A 145 -2.03 21.33 -3.93
C LYS A 145 -2.72 20.53 -2.83
N VAL A 146 -3.11 19.30 -3.16
CA VAL A 146 -3.84 18.39 -2.28
C VAL A 146 -3.15 17.04 -2.26
N LEU A 147 -3.00 16.47 -1.07
CA LEU A 147 -2.57 15.10 -0.84
C LEU A 147 -3.74 14.34 -0.21
N ALA A 148 -4.22 13.28 -0.88
CA ALA A 148 -5.23 12.39 -0.36
C ALA A 148 -4.60 11.14 0.26
N TYR A 149 -5.05 10.75 1.45
CA TYR A 149 -4.56 9.56 2.16
C TYR A 149 -5.63 9.02 3.11
N ASP A 150 -5.91 7.71 3.08
CA ASP A 150 -6.99 7.11 3.86
C ASP A 150 -6.89 7.43 5.36
N ASP A 151 -5.66 7.44 5.90
CA ASP A 151 -5.42 7.74 7.32
C ASP A 151 -4.87 9.16 7.54
N ALA A 152 -5.33 10.11 6.73
CA ALA A 152 -4.91 11.51 6.77
C ALA A 152 -5.10 12.16 8.14
N CYS A 153 -6.13 11.79 8.91
CA CYS A 153 -6.38 12.38 10.23
C CYS A 153 -5.20 12.15 11.19
N HIS A 154 -4.69 10.91 11.28
CA HIS A 154 -3.56 10.59 12.14
C HIS A 154 -2.25 11.15 11.58
N LEU A 155 -2.07 11.12 10.25
CA LEU A 155 -0.89 11.71 9.61
C LEU A 155 -0.81 13.23 9.84
N HIS A 156 -1.93 13.92 9.73
CA HIS A 156 -2.06 15.35 10.00
C HIS A 156 -1.66 15.67 11.45
N GLY A 157 -2.24 14.95 12.42
CA GLY A 157 -1.87 15.09 13.84
C GLY A 157 -0.40 14.74 14.12
N PHE A 158 0.15 13.76 13.40
CA PHE A 158 1.57 13.37 13.48
C PHE A 158 2.51 14.46 12.96
N TRP A 159 2.16 15.13 11.85
CA TRP A 159 2.92 16.24 11.28
C TRP A 159 2.80 17.51 12.11
N HIS A 160 1.61 17.86 12.58
CA HIS A 160 1.41 19.05 13.42
C HIS A 160 2.24 18.99 14.72
N ARG A 161 2.29 17.83 15.38
CA ARG A 161 3.14 17.63 16.57
C ARG A 161 4.63 17.83 16.29
N ARG A 162 5.08 17.64 15.05
CA ARG A 162 6.49 17.75 14.63
C ARG A 162 6.81 19.04 13.90
N ARG A 163 5.80 19.82 13.52
CA ARG A 163 5.94 21.11 12.82
C ARG A 163 6.90 22.08 13.51
N PRO A 164 6.88 22.27 14.85
CA PRO A 164 7.81 23.20 15.51
C PRO A 164 9.29 22.83 15.36
N CYS A 165 9.58 21.54 15.14
CA CYS A 165 10.94 21.01 15.05
C CYS A 165 11.42 20.79 13.61
N SER A 166 10.61 21.12 12.60
CA SER A 166 10.92 20.85 11.19
C SER A 166 10.45 21.98 10.28
N PRO A 167 11.37 22.81 9.75
CA PRO A 167 11.04 23.82 8.75
C PRO A 167 10.34 23.23 7.52
N TRP A 168 10.73 22.02 7.12
CA TRP A 168 10.12 21.30 6.00
C TRP A 168 8.65 20.98 6.27
N LEU A 169 8.29 20.52 7.48
CA LEU A 169 6.88 20.29 7.83
C LEU A 169 6.09 21.59 7.93
N CYS A 170 6.73 22.68 8.38
CA CYS A 170 6.09 24.00 8.39
C CYS A 170 5.72 24.43 6.96
N TRP A 171 6.66 24.29 6.02
CA TRP A 171 6.42 24.53 4.60
C TRP A 171 5.37 23.57 4.01
N LEU A 172 5.45 22.28 4.33
CA LEU A 172 4.53 21.27 3.80
C LEU A 172 3.08 21.60 4.19
N LEU A 173 2.83 21.84 5.48
CA LEU A 173 1.50 22.11 6.02
C LEU A 173 0.94 23.48 5.58
N SER A 174 1.79 24.42 5.18
CA SER A 174 1.35 25.69 4.59
C SER A 174 1.09 25.60 3.09
N THR A 175 1.65 24.59 2.41
CA THR A 175 1.66 24.48 0.94
C THR A 175 0.66 23.45 0.43
N ILE A 176 0.50 22.34 1.14
CA ILE A 176 -0.29 21.19 0.72
C ILE A 176 -1.43 20.97 1.70
N LYS A 177 -2.66 20.86 1.17
CA LYS A 177 -3.82 20.43 1.94
C LYS A 177 -3.84 18.91 2.05
N LEU A 178 -4.00 18.39 3.25
CA LEU A 178 -4.10 16.96 3.50
C LEU A 178 -5.59 16.59 3.69
N VAL A 179 -6.08 15.63 2.90
CA VAL A 179 -7.46 15.15 2.95
C VAL A 179 -7.51 13.65 3.10
N VAL A 180 -8.57 13.16 3.75
CA VAL A 180 -8.92 11.74 3.69
C VAL A 180 -9.47 11.43 2.31
N ASP A 181 -9.19 10.24 1.79
CA ASP A 181 -9.83 9.77 0.57
C ASP A 181 -11.36 9.75 0.70
N ARG A 182 -12.09 10.17 -0.35
CA ARG A 182 -13.56 10.32 -0.31
C ARG A 182 -14.29 9.02 0.02
N PHE A 183 -13.84 7.90 -0.52
CA PHE A 183 -14.46 6.61 -0.24
C PHE A 183 -14.27 6.21 1.23
N HIS A 184 -13.07 6.44 1.75
CA HIS A 184 -12.72 6.08 3.12
C HIS A 184 -13.30 7.03 4.17
N PHE A 185 -13.58 8.30 3.82
CA PHE A 185 -14.01 9.32 4.77
C PHE A 185 -15.26 8.97 5.58
N ARG A 186 -16.15 8.12 5.05
CA ARG A 186 -17.34 7.61 5.78
C ARG A 186 -16.99 6.93 7.10
N ASN A 187 -15.80 6.34 7.20
CA ASN A 187 -15.34 5.67 8.41
C ASN A 187 -14.72 6.67 9.41
N HIS A 188 -14.47 7.92 9.02
CA HIS A 188 -13.79 8.95 9.81
C HIS A 188 -14.80 9.83 10.56
N ASN A 189 -15.33 9.29 11.64
CA ASN A 189 -16.46 9.89 12.37
C ASN A 189 -16.07 10.93 13.42
N ALA A 190 -14.78 11.04 13.76
CA ALA A 190 -14.31 11.99 14.77
C ALA A 190 -14.47 13.44 14.31
N GLU A 191 -14.77 14.34 15.25
CA GLU A 191 -14.87 15.79 14.98
C GLU A 191 -13.60 16.34 14.34
N TYR A 192 -12.43 15.88 14.80
CA TYR A 192 -11.14 16.21 14.21
C TYR A 192 -11.08 15.93 12.70
N CYS A 193 -11.64 14.80 12.27
CA CYS A 193 -11.62 14.42 10.85
C CYS A 193 -12.45 15.39 10.01
N ARG A 194 -13.67 15.70 10.47
CA ARG A 194 -14.60 16.64 9.80
C ARG A 194 -14.07 18.07 9.77
N ARG A 195 -13.21 18.43 10.72
CA ARG A 195 -12.66 19.78 10.86
C ARG A 195 -11.42 20.00 10.00
N HIS A 196 -10.54 19.00 9.90
CA HIS A 196 -9.18 19.21 9.37
C HIS A 196 -8.83 18.41 8.11
N VAL A 197 -9.53 17.31 7.81
CA VAL A 197 -9.16 16.42 6.71
C VAL A 197 -10.37 15.96 5.89
N ASP A 198 -11.50 16.63 6.02
CA ASP A 198 -12.71 16.41 5.23
C ASP A 198 -12.47 16.76 3.74
N PRO A 199 -12.51 15.78 2.82
CA PRO A 199 -12.27 16.03 1.41
C PRO A 199 -13.33 16.92 0.76
N HIS A 200 -14.52 17.05 1.35
CA HIS A 200 -15.61 17.84 0.78
C HIS A 200 -15.51 19.33 1.15
N LYS A 201 -14.71 19.67 2.16
CA LYS A 201 -14.44 21.06 2.54
C LYS A 201 -13.25 21.67 1.81
N CYS A 202 -12.35 20.83 1.25
CA CYS A 202 -11.17 21.30 0.54
C CYS A 202 -11.53 21.94 -0.81
N LYS A 203 -11.36 23.25 -0.92
CA LYS A 203 -11.66 24.02 -2.15
C LYS A 203 -10.72 23.72 -3.31
N GLU A 204 -9.48 23.32 -3.01
CA GLU A 204 -8.48 22.95 -4.00
C GLU A 204 -8.77 21.58 -4.64
N LEU A 205 -9.64 20.77 -4.03
CA LEU A 205 -10.06 19.48 -4.55
C LEU A 205 -11.37 19.64 -5.34
N ARG A 206 -11.32 19.41 -6.64
CA ARG A 206 -12.50 19.51 -7.51
C ARG A 206 -13.39 18.27 -7.35
N PRO A 207 -14.71 18.38 -7.55
CA PRO A 207 -15.62 17.22 -7.44
C PRO A 207 -15.23 16.03 -8.34
N ASP A 208 -14.62 16.29 -9.49
CA ASP A 208 -14.14 15.28 -10.46
C ASP A 208 -12.75 14.70 -10.13
N ASP A 209 -12.03 15.24 -9.14
CA ASP A 209 -10.72 14.72 -8.78
C ASP A 209 -10.80 13.32 -8.17
N ASN A 210 -10.00 12.41 -8.71
CA ASN A 210 -9.96 11.00 -8.31
C ASN A 210 -9.07 10.82 -7.08
N THR A 211 -9.66 10.86 -5.88
CA THR A 211 -8.95 10.56 -4.62
C THR A 211 -8.71 9.06 -4.44
N GLU A 212 -9.55 8.22 -5.05
CA GLU A 212 -9.51 6.74 -4.97
C GLU A 212 -8.47 6.12 -5.91
N VAL A 213 -7.63 6.94 -6.55
CA VAL A 213 -6.68 6.52 -7.58
C VAL A 213 -5.68 5.47 -7.07
N ALA A 214 -5.32 5.53 -5.79
CA ALA A 214 -4.45 4.56 -5.15
C ALA A 214 -5.11 3.17 -5.11
N GLU A 215 -6.38 3.09 -4.70
CA GLU A 215 -7.15 1.83 -4.65
C GLU A 215 -7.29 1.22 -6.05
N GLN A 216 -7.62 2.04 -7.06
CA GLN A 216 -7.65 1.62 -8.47
C GLN A 216 -6.26 1.15 -8.94
N GLY A 217 -5.22 1.86 -8.49
CA GLY A 217 -3.81 1.53 -8.65
C GLY A 217 -3.49 0.12 -8.18
N PHE A 218 -3.84 -0.16 -6.93
CA PHE A 218 -3.60 -1.42 -6.25
C PHE A 218 -4.48 -2.56 -6.76
N ALA A 219 -5.74 -2.30 -7.13
CA ALA A 219 -6.61 -3.30 -7.75
C ALA A 219 -6.01 -3.83 -9.05
N TRP A 220 -5.42 -2.96 -9.88
CA TRP A 220 -4.67 -3.39 -11.06
C TRP A 220 -3.41 -4.20 -10.68
N LEU A 221 -2.64 -3.74 -9.70
CA LEU A 221 -1.38 -4.39 -9.29
C LEU A 221 -1.63 -5.79 -8.69
N ALA A 222 -2.73 -5.94 -7.96
CA ALA A 222 -3.15 -7.17 -7.30
C ALA A 222 -3.40 -8.32 -8.30
N ARG A 223 -3.69 -8.01 -9.57
CA ARG A 223 -3.81 -9.02 -10.65
C ARG A 223 -2.50 -9.78 -10.87
N SER A 224 -1.37 -9.17 -10.56
CA SER A 224 -0.02 -9.75 -10.70
C SER A 224 0.50 -10.42 -9.42
N LYS A 225 -0.29 -10.49 -8.34
CA LYS A 225 0.16 -11.01 -7.02
C LYS A 225 0.75 -12.41 -7.07
N HIS A 226 0.24 -13.27 -7.95
CA HIS A 226 0.71 -14.65 -8.11
C HIS A 226 2.13 -14.72 -8.71
N VAL A 227 2.51 -13.72 -9.51
CA VAL A 227 3.86 -13.60 -10.08
C VAL A 227 4.87 -13.20 -9.00
N PHE A 228 4.48 -12.31 -8.09
CA PHE A 228 5.34 -11.78 -7.03
C PHE A 228 5.60 -12.78 -5.90
N ARG A 229 4.65 -13.67 -5.61
CA ARG A 229 4.66 -14.55 -4.44
C ARG A 229 5.93 -15.41 -4.29
N THR A 230 6.57 -15.78 -5.40
CA THR A 230 7.77 -16.65 -5.40
C THR A 230 9.07 -15.89 -5.64
N MET A 231 9.01 -14.56 -5.74
CA MET A 231 10.18 -13.73 -5.97
C MET A 231 10.93 -13.47 -4.66
N ASN A 232 12.26 -13.37 -4.76
CA ASN A 232 13.04 -12.74 -3.71
C ASN A 232 12.87 -11.21 -3.78
N GLU A 233 13.31 -10.51 -2.74
CA GLU A 233 13.22 -9.06 -2.60
C GLU A 233 13.71 -8.31 -3.86
N SER A 234 14.94 -8.58 -4.30
CA SER A 234 15.54 -7.87 -5.45
C SER A 234 14.74 -8.06 -6.74
N ARG A 235 14.26 -9.28 -7.00
CA ARG A 235 13.42 -9.57 -8.18
C ARG A 235 12.04 -8.94 -8.06
N PHE A 236 11.48 -8.93 -6.86
CA PHE A 236 10.20 -8.29 -6.57
C PHE A 236 10.27 -6.79 -6.86
N LEU A 237 11.23 -6.09 -6.23
CA LEU A 237 11.45 -4.65 -6.42
C LEU A 237 11.72 -4.29 -7.88
N PHE A 238 12.63 -5.00 -8.54
CA PHE A 238 12.90 -4.74 -9.96
C PHE A 238 11.65 -4.92 -10.82
N THR A 239 10.90 -6.01 -10.60
CA THR A 239 9.71 -6.32 -11.38
C THR A 239 8.61 -5.28 -11.15
N ILE A 240 8.41 -4.84 -9.90
CA ILE A 240 7.36 -3.88 -9.56
C ILE A 240 7.66 -2.50 -10.16
N LEU A 241 8.91 -2.04 -10.04
CA LEU A 241 9.37 -0.79 -10.64
C LEU A 241 9.20 -0.82 -12.15
N ARG A 242 9.59 -1.93 -12.79
CA ARG A 242 9.40 -2.10 -14.24
C ARG A 242 7.93 -2.10 -14.63
N LEU A 243 7.08 -2.82 -13.91
CA LEU A 243 5.66 -2.92 -14.19
C LEU A 243 4.95 -1.56 -14.05
N MET A 244 5.27 -0.80 -13.00
CA MET A 244 4.76 0.56 -12.78
C MET A 244 5.25 1.52 -13.86
N HIS A 245 6.54 1.48 -14.22
CA HIS A 245 7.07 2.28 -15.34
C HIS A 245 6.32 1.98 -16.65
N MET A 246 6.08 0.70 -16.96
CA MET A 246 5.34 0.30 -18.15
C MET A 246 3.89 0.80 -18.13
N ARG A 247 3.21 0.73 -16.97
CA ARG A 247 1.87 1.30 -16.82
C ARG A 247 1.86 2.81 -16.99
N ASN A 248 2.84 3.52 -16.44
CA ASN A 248 2.95 4.96 -16.60
C ASN A 248 3.11 5.34 -18.08
N ARG A 249 3.94 4.61 -18.84
CA ARG A 249 4.06 4.81 -20.30
C ARG A 249 2.73 4.62 -21.01
N TYR A 250 2.02 3.53 -20.70
CA TYR A 250 0.71 3.25 -21.27
C TYR A 250 -0.31 4.35 -20.93
N THR A 251 -0.37 4.75 -19.66
CA THR A 251 -1.33 5.76 -19.15
C THR A 251 -1.05 7.14 -19.73
N ALA A 252 0.23 7.50 -19.92
CA ALA A 252 0.64 8.76 -20.55
C ALA A 252 0.54 8.74 -22.08
N GLY A 253 0.08 7.64 -22.70
CA GLY A 253 0.02 7.52 -24.16
C GLY A 253 1.39 7.53 -24.85
N MET A 254 2.47 7.21 -24.12
CA MET A 254 3.81 7.19 -24.70
C MET A 254 4.01 5.94 -25.57
N PRO A 255 4.62 6.07 -26.77
CA PRO A 255 4.86 4.95 -27.66
C PRO A 255 5.75 3.89 -26.99
N PHE A 256 5.46 2.63 -27.26
CA PHE A 256 6.32 1.52 -26.84
C PHE A 256 7.53 1.46 -27.77
N HIS A 257 8.72 1.76 -27.26
CA HIS A 257 9.97 1.49 -27.97
C HIS A 257 10.50 0.15 -27.46
N PRO A 258 10.51 -0.90 -28.30
CA PRO A 258 11.01 -2.22 -27.94
C PRO A 258 12.51 -2.22 -27.66
#